data_AF-C4J0E5-F1
#
_entry.id   AF-C4J0E5-F1
#
_cell.length_a   1.000
_cell.length_b   1.000
_cell.length_c   1.000
_cell.angle_alpha   90.00
_cell.angle_beta   90.00
_cell.angle_gamma   90.00
#
_symmetry.space_group_name_H-M   'P 1'
#
loop_
_entity.id
_entity.type
_entity.pdbx_description
1 polymer ?
#
loop_
_entity_poly.entity_id
_entity_poly.type
_entity_poly.pdbx_seq_one_letter_code
_entity_poly.pdbx_strand_id
1 'polypeptide(L)'
;MRRASKKSLSSAATASAGAEQVNEKQNRKRKGVSTNLTSRKAQRGPTKAVSKEVERIDQFFYTYADNSSVMIDPEGIETLCSHLEVPHTDVRILMLAWKMGCEKQGYFTLDEWRAGLKALRADSISKLKKAFPELVQEVTRPSNFQDFYIYAFRYCLTEDKKKCIEIPVACELLNLVLGLQFRPQVDKLSNYLKYQNDYKVINMDQWMGFMRFCNEVMF
;
A
#
# COMPACT_ATOMS: atom_id res chain seq x y z
N MET A 1 4.66 -42.45 -52.57
CA MET A 1 5.61 -41.43 -53.07
C MET A 1 6.15 -40.70 -51.84
N ARG A 2 7.45 -40.74 -51.48
CA ARG A 2 8.71 -40.32 -52.13
C ARG A 2 9.10 -38.84 -51.81
N ARG A 3 10.17 -38.69 -50.99
CA ARG A 3 11.17 -37.60 -50.97
C ARG A 3 10.71 -36.21 -50.45
N ALA A 4 11.56 -35.37 -49.85
CA ALA A 4 12.93 -35.55 -49.32
C ALA A 4 13.31 -34.48 -48.28
N SER A 5 14.35 -34.74 -47.49
CA SER A 5 15.02 -33.81 -46.58
C SER A 5 15.77 -32.68 -47.30
N LYS A 6 16.10 -31.61 -46.58
CA LYS A 6 17.49 -31.10 -46.53
C LYS A 6 17.79 -30.20 -45.32
N LYS A 7 18.96 -30.44 -44.71
CA LYS A 7 19.66 -29.56 -43.76
C LYS A 7 20.49 -28.51 -44.51
N SER A 8 20.72 -27.38 -43.86
CA SER A 8 21.86 -26.44 -43.97
C SER A 8 21.79 -25.58 -42.69
N LEU A 9 22.78 -25.43 -41.80
CA LEU A 9 24.21 -25.81 -41.74
C LEU A 9 25.17 -25.12 -42.74
N SER A 10 25.65 -23.93 -42.36
CA SER A 10 27.06 -23.47 -42.39
C SER A 10 27.12 -21.98 -41.95
N SER A 11 28.20 -21.40 -41.42
CA SER A 11 29.42 -21.91 -40.76
C SER A 11 30.19 -20.75 -40.10
N ALA A 12 31.02 -21.09 -39.11
CA ALA A 12 32.39 -20.59 -38.83
C ALA A 12 32.87 -19.30 -39.55
N ALA A 13 33.32 -18.24 -38.86
CA ALA A 13 34.54 -18.11 -38.03
C ALA A 13 35.84 -17.79 -38.82
N THR A 14 36.83 -17.21 -38.10
CA THR A 14 38.11 -16.55 -38.50
C THR A 14 38.03 -15.02 -38.37
N ALA A 15 38.82 -14.29 -37.57
CA ALA A 15 40.06 -14.55 -36.81
C ALA A 15 41.36 -14.71 -37.62
N SER A 16 42.15 -13.63 -37.69
CA SER A 16 43.63 -13.58 -37.81
C SER A 16 44.07 -12.12 -37.58
N ALA A 17 44.84 -11.78 -36.54
CA ALA A 17 46.31 -11.69 -36.49
C ALA A 17 46.89 -10.63 -37.46
N GLY A 18 47.49 -9.54 -36.97
CA GLY A 18 48.93 -9.40 -36.63
C GLY A 18 49.50 -8.22 -37.45
N ALA A 19 50.64 -7.58 -37.16
CA ALA A 19 51.65 -7.77 -36.11
C ALA A 19 52.51 -6.47 -35.94
N GLU A 20 53.18 -6.32 -34.78
CA GLU A 20 54.56 -5.79 -34.58
C GLU A 20 54.99 -4.35 -35.01
N GLN A 21 55.54 -3.52 -34.09
CA GLN A 21 56.98 -3.21 -33.81
C GLN A 21 57.62 -2.10 -34.72
N VAL A 22 58.50 -1.17 -34.32
CA VAL A 22 59.08 -0.66 -33.03
C VAL A 22 59.29 0.87 -33.17
N ASN A 23 59.32 1.68 -32.09
CA ASN A 23 60.42 2.69 -31.96
C ASN A 23 60.72 3.17 -30.52
N GLU A 24 62.00 3.45 -30.25
CA GLU A 24 62.56 3.97 -28.99
C GLU A 24 62.64 5.51 -28.95
N LYS A 25 62.53 6.12 -27.75
CA LYS A 25 63.65 6.87 -27.08
C LYS A 25 63.22 7.69 -25.84
N GLN A 26 63.73 7.24 -24.69
CA GLN A 26 64.41 8.01 -23.63
C GLN A 26 63.91 9.39 -23.13
N ASN A 27 63.64 9.41 -21.81
CA ASN A 27 64.24 10.31 -20.79
C ASN A 27 63.63 11.70 -20.48
N ARG A 28 62.91 11.84 -19.34
CA ARG A 28 63.39 12.59 -18.13
C ARG A 28 62.39 12.65 -16.95
N LYS A 29 62.90 12.25 -15.76
CA LYS A 29 62.61 12.70 -14.36
C LYS A 29 61.19 13.13 -13.88
N ARG A 30 60.75 12.44 -12.81
CA ARG A 30 60.17 12.97 -11.52
C ARG A 30 58.88 13.84 -11.60
N LYS A 31 57.74 13.47 -11.02
CA LYS A 31 57.45 13.19 -9.59
C LYS A 31 56.07 12.50 -9.50
N GLY A 32 55.84 11.65 -8.51
CA GLY A 32 54.56 10.94 -8.35
C GLY A 32 53.49 11.76 -7.64
N VAL A 33 52.24 11.63 -8.12
CA VAL A 33 50.99 11.81 -7.35
C VAL A 33 50.04 10.70 -7.83
N SER A 34 49.61 9.82 -6.93
CA SER A 34 48.62 8.79 -7.25
C SER A 34 47.22 9.31 -6.89
N THR A 35 46.37 9.51 -7.89
CA THR A 35 44.96 9.90 -7.71
C THR A 35 44.05 8.90 -8.41
N ASN A 36 43.84 7.76 -7.75
CA ASN A 36 42.77 6.84 -8.12
C ASN A 36 41.40 7.46 -7.77
N LEU A 37 40.74 8.06 -8.75
CA LEU A 37 39.32 8.35 -8.66
C LEU A 37 38.53 7.04 -8.63
N THR A 38 38.11 6.61 -7.44
CA THR A 38 37.09 5.57 -7.28
C THR A 38 35.90 6.14 -6.52
N SER A 39 34.80 6.35 -7.24
CA SER A 39 33.52 6.77 -6.67
C SER A 39 32.95 5.65 -5.79
N ARG A 40 33.27 5.69 -4.48
CA ARG A 40 32.63 4.83 -3.49
C ARG A 40 31.29 5.42 -3.09
N LYS A 41 30.22 4.87 -3.66
CA LYS A 41 28.83 5.14 -3.28
C LYS A 41 28.63 4.68 -1.83
N ALA A 42 28.69 5.61 -0.88
CA ALA A 42 28.58 5.30 0.55
C ALA A 42 27.13 4.91 0.90
N GLN A 43 26.88 3.61 1.10
CA GLN A 43 25.67 3.17 1.80
C GLN A 43 25.76 3.62 3.27
N ARG A 44 25.08 4.72 3.59
CA ARG A 44 24.82 5.09 4.99
C ARG A 44 23.82 4.09 5.56
N GLY A 45 24.24 3.33 6.58
CA GLY A 45 23.30 2.62 7.45
C GLY A 45 22.37 3.60 8.18
N PRO A 46 21.26 3.11 8.76
CA PRO A 46 20.29 3.95 9.46
C PRO A 46 20.97 4.73 10.59
N THR A 47 20.60 6.01 10.74
CA THR A 47 21.13 6.86 11.81
C THR A 47 20.53 6.44 13.16
N LYS A 48 21.25 6.71 14.26
CA LYS A 48 20.78 6.42 15.64
C LYS A 48 19.44 7.08 16.01
N ALA A 49 18.99 8.08 15.24
CA ALA A 49 17.68 8.70 15.43
C ALA A 49 16.56 7.83 14.82
N VAL A 50 16.79 7.28 13.62
CA VAL A 50 15.84 6.39 12.93
C VAL A 50 15.65 5.09 13.71
N SER A 51 16.72 4.47 14.23
CA SER A 51 16.58 3.23 15.02
C SER A 51 15.68 3.44 16.25
N LYS A 52 15.91 4.53 17.00
CA LYS A 52 15.09 4.92 18.16
C LYS A 52 13.64 5.22 17.81
N GLU A 53 13.36 5.69 16.59
CA GLU A 53 11.98 5.92 16.13
C GLU A 53 11.27 4.59 15.86
N VAL A 54 11.92 3.64 15.17
CA VAL A 54 11.37 2.29 14.99
C VAL A 54 11.10 1.62 16.33
N GLU A 55 12.06 1.68 17.27
CA GLU A 55 11.91 1.13 18.63
C GLU A 55 10.67 1.68 19.35
N ARG A 56 10.35 2.98 19.21
CA ARG A 56 9.13 3.56 19.83
C ARG A 56 7.85 3.14 19.14
N ILE A 57 7.85 3.02 17.81
CA ILE A 57 6.69 2.54 17.04
C ILE A 57 6.39 1.07 17.38
N ASP A 58 7.42 0.26 17.56
CA ASP A 58 7.32 -1.14 17.97
C ASP A 58 6.79 -1.25 19.41
N GLN A 59 7.33 -0.48 20.36
CA GLN A 59 6.79 -0.42 21.72
C GLN A 59 5.32 0.03 21.75
N PHE A 60 4.92 0.96 20.87
CA PHE A 60 3.53 1.39 20.74
C PHE A 60 2.63 0.27 20.17
N PHE A 61 3.13 -0.55 19.23
CA PHE A 61 2.41 -1.74 18.74
C PHE A 61 2.13 -2.74 19.87
N TYR A 62 3.15 -3.07 20.67
CA TYR A 62 3.04 -4.02 21.79
C TYR A 62 2.19 -3.51 22.97
N THR A 63 1.63 -2.29 22.91
CA THR A 63 0.56 -1.88 23.86
C THR A 63 -0.83 -2.40 23.48
N TYR A 64 -1.01 -2.89 22.25
CA TYR A 64 -2.29 -3.41 21.73
C TYR A 64 -2.19 -4.82 21.15
N ALA A 65 -1.00 -5.29 20.79
CA ALA A 65 -0.82 -6.64 20.29
C ALA A 65 -0.98 -7.67 21.42
N ASP A 66 -1.71 -8.75 21.17
CA ASP A 66 -1.78 -9.85 22.12
C ASP A 66 -0.44 -10.59 22.21
N ASN A 67 -0.12 -11.07 23.41
CA ASN A 67 1.09 -11.80 23.73
C ASN A 67 1.21 -13.14 22.99
N SER A 68 0.11 -13.71 22.47
CA SER A 68 0.10 -14.97 21.72
C SER A 68 0.05 -14.79 20.19
N SER A 69 -0.54 -13.71 19.68
CA SER A 69 -0.89 -13.59 18.26
C SER A 69 0.15 -12.89 17.37
N VAL A 70 1.11 -12.16 17.96
CA VAL A 70 2.12 -11.32 17.24
C VAL A 70 1.46 -10.22 16.38
N MET A 71 0.17 -9.97 16.59
CA MET A 71 -0.69 -9.07 15.83
C MET A 71 -1.56 -8.27 16.80
N ILE A 72 -2.02 -7.11 16.37
CA ILE A 72 -3.17 -6.46 17.00
C ILE A 72 -4.41 -7.18 16.44
N ASP A 73 -5.19 -7.77 17.32
CA ASP A 73 -6.44 -8.49 17.04
C ASP A 73 -7.67 -7.56 17.26
N PRO A 74 -8.92 -8.02 17.08
CA PRO A 74 -10.10 -7.16 17.24
C PRO A 74 -10.15 -6.48 18.62
N GLU A 75 -9.81 -7.19 19.69
CA GLU A 75 -9.76 -6.69 21.07
C GLU A 75 -8.68 -5.61 21.24
N GLY A 76 -7.50 -5.81 20.65
CA GLY A 76 -6.45 -4.79 20.57
C GLY A 76 -6.87 -3.56 19.76
N ILE A 77 -7.62 -3.74 18.66
CA ILE A 77 -8.17 -2.64 17.85
C ILE A 77 -9.25 -1.88 18.63
N GLU A 78 -10.14 -2.55 19.36
CA GLU A 78 -11.13 -1.88 20.22
C GLU A 78 -10.46 -1.04 21.31
N THR A 79 -9.40 -1.58 21.93
CA THR A 79 -8.57 -0.86 22.91
C THR A 79 -7.90 0.38 22.30
N LEU A 80 -7.36 0.25 21.08
CA LEU A 80 -6.81 1.37 20.31
C LEU A 80 -7.88 2.42 19.99
N CYS A 81 -9.07 2.01 19.57
CA CYS A 81 -10.19 2.92 19.25
C CYS A 81 -10.67 3.68 20.50
N SER A 82 -10.77 2.99 21.64
CA SER A 82 -11.04 3.59 22.95
C SER A 82 -10.00 4.65 23.32
N HIS A 83 -8.71 4.33 23.23
CA HIS A 83 -7.63 5.30 23.46
C HIS A 83 -7.62 6.45 22.44
N LEU A 84 -8.07 6.22 21.21
CA LEU A 84 -8.25 7.23 20.16
C LEU A 84 -9.49 8.12 20.38
N GLU A 85 -10.39 7.77 21.30
CA GLU A 85 -11.70 8.42 21.51
C GLU A 85 -12.58 8.40 20.24
N VAL A 86 -12.57 7.27 19.52
CA VAL A 86 -13.38 7.05 18.32
C VAL A 86 -14.09 5.68 18.38
N PRO A 87 -15.30 5.54 17.80
CA PRO A 87 -15.91 4.22 17.60
C PRO A 87 -15.03 3.31 16.73
N HIS A 88 -15.05 2.00 16.97
CA HIS A 88 -14.37 1.04 16.06
C HIS A 88 -14.99 1.00 14.65
N THR A 89 -16.22 1.51 14.50
CA THR A 89 -16.92 1.73 13.22
C THR A 89 -16.62 3.08 12.56
N ASP A 90 -15.73 3.92 13.12
CA ASP A 90 -15.41 5.23 12.56
C ASP A 90 -14.58 5.12 11.27
N VAL A 91 -14.93 5.92 10.24
CA VAL A 91 -14.24 5.90 8.95
C VAL A 91 -12.73 6.18 9.07
N ARG A 92 -12.30 6.91 10.12
CA ARG A 92 -10.88 7.18 10.40
C ARG A 92 -10.09 5.92 10.71
N ILE A 93 -10.72 4.87 11.26
CA ILE A 93 -10.08 3.56 11.48
C ILE A 93 -9.85 2.84 10.15
N LEU A 94 -10.83 2.90 9.23
CA LEU A 94 -10.68 2.37 7.87
C LEU A 94 -9.62 3.17 7.06
N MET A 95 -9.56 4.50 7.22
CA MET A 95 -8.51 5.34 6.63
C MET A 95 -7.12 5.01 7.20
N LEU A 96 -7.03 4.67 8.50
CA LEU A 96 -5.79 4.23 9.13
C LEU A 96 -5.34 2.87 8.58
N ALA A 97 -6.26 1.91 8.42
CA ALA A 97 -6.00 0.62 7.78
C ALA A 97 -5.48 0.80 6.33
N TRP A 98 -6.13 1.67 5.54
CA TRP A 98 -5.64 2.05 4.20
C TRP A 98 -4.23 2.63 4.24
N LYS A 99 -3.94 3.54 5.19
CA LYS A 99 -2.62 4.18 5.32
C LYS A 99 -1.51 3.20 5.75
N MET A 100 -1.86 2.18 6.53
CA MET A 100 -0.98 1.07 6.91
C MET A 100 -0.85 0.00 5.82
N GLY A 101 -1.75 0.02 4.81
CA GLY A 101 -1.80 -0.97 3.73
C GLY A 101 -2.37 -2.31 4.17
N CYS A 102 -3.25 -2.32 5.19
CA CYS A 102 -3.63 -3.56 5.86
C CYS A 102 -4.40 -4.53 4.96
N GLU A 103 -3.99 -5.80 4.96
CA GLU A 103 -4.60 -6.82 4.10
C GLU A 103 -5.86 -7.46 4.71
N LYS A 104 -5.90 -7.64 6.03
CA LYS A 104 -6.97 -8.37 6.74
C LYS A 104 -7.81 -7.45 7.63
N GLN A 105 -9.14 -7.45 7.46
CA GLN A 105 -10.03 -6.69 8.35
C GLN A 105 -10.02 -7.23 9.78
N GLY A 106 -9.95 -6.31 10.75
CA GLY A 106 -9.95 -6.62 12.19
C GLY A 106 -8.58 -7.06 12.73
N TYR A 107 -7.51 -6.94 11.96
CA TYR A 107 -6.16 -7.26 12.41
C TYR A 107 -5.11 -6.30 11.84
N PHE A 108 -4.07 -5.99 12.64
CA PHE A 108 -2.88 -5.27 12.17
C PHE A 108 -1.60 -6.04 12.51
N THR A 109 -0.74 -6.23 11.52
CA THR A 109 0.61 -6.78 11.69
C THR A 109 1.61 -5.68 12.09
N LEU A 110 2.75 -6.09 12.65
CA LEU A 110 3.81 -5.16 13.04
C LEU A 110 4.38 -4.38 11.85
N ASP A 111 4.44 -4.97 10.65
CA ASP A 111 5.03 -4.31 9.49
C ASP A 111 4.07 -3.33 8.80
N GLU A 112 2.77 -3.64 8.72
CA GLU A 112 1.72 -2.68 8.33
C GLU A 112 1.70 -1.48 9.29
N TRP A 113 1.72 -1.75 10.60
CA TRP A 113 1.80 -0.72 11.64
C TRP A 113 3.04 0.14 11.48
N ARG A 114 4.24 -0.47 11.39
CA ARG A 114 5.49 0.25 11.14
C ARG A 114 5.44 1.11 9.88
N ALA A 115 4.83 0.63 8.80
CA ALA A 115 4.73 1.38 7.54
C ALA A 115 3.85 2.63 7.71
N GLY A 116 2.60 2.47 8.17
CA GLY A 116 1.67 3.59 8.30
C GLY A 116 2.06 4.57 9.41
N LEU A 117 2.52 4.09 10.57
CA LEU A 117 2.90 4.96 11.69
C LEU A 117 4.15 5.79 11.40
N LYS A 118 5.12 5.25 10.61
CA LYS A 118 6.23 6.05 10.04
C LYS A 118 5.73 7.08 9.04
N ALA A 119 4.81 6.71 8.15
CA ALA A 119 4.26 7.63 7.16
C ALA A 119 3.45 8.78 7.81
N LEU A 120 2.77 8.51 8.93
CA LEU A 120 2.05 9.48 9.77
C LEU A 120 2.95 10.19 10.80
N ARG A 121 4.23 9.82 10.91
CA ARG A 121 5.19 10.34 11.91
C ARG A 121 4.68 10.22 13.36
N ALA A 122 3.91 9.17 13.63
CA ALA A 122 3.27 8.91 14.91
C ALA A 122 3.91 7.70 15.60
N ASP A 123 4.44 7.90 16.80
CA ASP A 123 5.07 6.86 17.64
C ASP A 123 4.37 6.73 19.01
N SER A 124 3.16 7.28 19.12
CA SER A 124 2.36 7.33 20.34
C SER A 124 0.92 7.77 20.03
N ILE A 125 -0.02 7.42 20.92
CA ILE A 125 -1.45 7.73 20.77
C ILE A 125 -1.71 9.23 20.55
N SER A 126 -1.00 10.12 21.25
CA SER A 126 -1.16 11.57 21.11
C SER A 126 -0.77 12.08 19.73
N LYS A 127 0.28 11.51 19.12
CA LYS A 127 0.67 11.85 17.75
C LYS A 127 -0.30 11.25 16.72
N LEU A 128 -0.78 10.02 16.94
CA LEU A 128 -1.76 9.39 16.06
C LEU A 128 -3.08 10.18 16.01
N LYS A 129 -3.61 10.60 17.16
CA LYS A 129 -4.76 11.53 17.23
C LYS A 129 -4.54 12.81 16.43
N LYS A 130 -3.35 13.41 16.53
CA LYS A 130 -2.99 14.64 15.80
C LYS A 130 -2.81 14.43 14.30
N ALA A 131 -2.52 13.22 13.84
CA ALA A 131 -2.36 12.89 12.43
C ALA A 131 -3.70 12.63 11.71
N PHE A 132 -4.79 12.32 12.43
CA PHE A 132 -6.10 12.05 11.82
C PHE A 132 -6.67 13.19 10.95
N PRO A 133 -6.60 14.48 11.32
CA PRO A 133 -7.02 15.57 10.42
C PRO A 133 -6.23 15.61 9.11
N GLU A 134 -4.91 15.39 9.15
CA GLU A 134 -4.06 15.32 7.96
C GLU A 134 -4.39 14.09 7.10
N LEU A 135 -4.65 12.93 7.73
CA LEU A 135 -5.05 11.70 7.06
C LEU A 135 -6.41 11.84 6.35
N VAL A 136 -7.41 12.47 6.99
CA VAL A 136 -8.71 12.76 6.36
C VAL A 136 -8.53 13.67 5.15
N GLN A 137 -7.71 14.72 5.25
CA GLN A 137 -7.39 15.58 4.10
C GLN A 137 -6.64 14.81 3.00
N GLU A 138 -5.76 13.87 3.37
CA GLU A 138 -5.04 13.03 2.42
C GLU A 138 -5.96 12.08 1.64
N VAL A 139 -6.87 11.40 2.33
CA VAL A 139 -7.83 10.47 1.70
C VAL A 139 -8.86 11.21 0.86
N THR A 140 -9.26 12.42 1.27
CA THR A 140 -10.27 13.24 0.57
C THR A 140 -9.79 13.79 -0.79
N ARG A 141 -8.48 13.74 -1.10
CA ARG A 141 -7.98 14.14 -2.43
C ARG A 141 -8.50 13.16 -3.51
N PRO A 142 -9.02 13.62 -4.68
CA PRO A 142 -9.69 12.75 -5.65
C PRO A 142 -8.94 11.47 -6.05
N SER A 143 -7.63 11.55 -6.28
CA SER A 143 -6.78 10.40 -6.61
C SER A 143 -6.71 9.36 -5.49
N ASN A 144 -6.64 9.83 -4.25
CA ASN A 144 -6.51 9.00 -3.06
C ASN A 144 -7.88 8.46 -2.63
N PHE A 145 -8.94 9.24 -2.83
CA PHE A 145 -10.30 8.82 -2.51
C PHE A 145 -10.74 7.63 -3.39
N GLN A 146 -10.42 7.65 -4.69
CA GLN A 146 -10.69 6.52 -5.57
C GLN A 146 -9.95 5.25 -5.14
N ASP A 147 -8.67 5.37 -4.75
CA ASP A 147 -7.87 4.24 -4.25
C ASP A 147 -8.41 3.71 -2.92
N PHE A 148 -8.69 4.60 -1.97
CA PHE A 148 -9.34 4.30 -0.69
C PHE A 148 -10.71 3.63 -0.87
N TYR A 149 -11.52 4.07 -1.83
CA TYR A 149 -12.84 3.51 -2.11
C TYR A 149 -12.75 2.07 -2.67
N ILE A 150 -11.75 1.79 -3.51
CA ILE A 150 -11.45 0.43 -3.98
C ILE A 150 -10.91 -0.43 -2.83
N TYR A 151 -10.02 0.12 -2.02
CA TYR A 151 -9.46 -0.54 -0.84
C TYR A 151 -10.55 -0.94 0.17
N ALA A 152 -11.48 -0.03 0.49
CA ALA A 152 -12.56 -0.25 1.44
C ALA A 152 -13.38 -1.52 1.11
N PHE A 153 -13.78 -1.68 -0.16
CA PHE A 153 -14.49 -2.89 -0.60
C PHE A 153 -13.63 -4.15 -0.46
N ARG A 154 -12.34 -4.08 -0.84
CA ARG A 154 -11.41 -5.22 -0.74
C ARG A 154 -11.17 -5.62 0.71
N TYR A 155 -11.02 -4.66 1.61
CA TYR A 155 -10.80 -4.89 3.04
C TYR A 155 -12.01 -5.59 3.67
N CYS A 156 -13.23 -5.27 3.24
CA CYS A 156 -14.45 -5.97 3.66
C CYS A 156 -14.66 -7.38 3.05
N LEU A 157 -13.76 -7.87 2.19
CA LEU A 157 -13.78 -9.27 1.74
C LEU A 157 -13.05 -10.14 2.77
N THR A 158 -13.77 -10.57 3.80
CA THR A 158 -13.23 -11.38 4.92
C THR A 158 -12.79 -12.81 4.57
N GLU A 159 -12.94 -13.24 3.31
CA GLU A 159 -12.51 -14.56 2.81
C GLU A 159 -11.89 -14.45 1.42
N ASP A 160 -10.70 -15.04 1.24
CA ASP A 160 -9.85 -14.97 0.02
C ASP A 160 -10.54 -15.34 -1.31
N LYS A 161 -11.68 -16.04 -1.25
CA LYS A 161 -12.45 -16.51 -2.42
C LYS A 161 -13.69 -15.66 -2.72
N LYS A 162 -14.13 -14.80 -1.80
CA LYS A 162 -15.27 -13.92 -2.02
C LYS A 162 -14.86 -12.76 -2.93
N LYS A 163 -15.67 -12.49 -3.96
CA LYS A 163 -15.50 -11.35 -4.88
C LYS A 163 -16.65 -10.33 -4.78
N CYS A 164 -17.56 -10.59 -3.84
CA CYS A 164 -18.75 -9.81 -3.59
C CYS A 164 -18.97 -9.69 -2.08
N ILE A 165 -19.55 -8.57 -1.64
CA ILE A 165 -20.04 -8.36 -0.28
C ILE A 165 -21.57 -8.46 -0.27
N GLU A 166 -22.17 -8.85 0.86
CA GLU A 166 -23.62 -8.89 0.99
C GLU A 166 -24.21 -7.46 1.03
N ILE A 167 -25.45 -7.30 0.57
CA ILE A 167 -26.10 -5.99 0.51
C ILE A 167 -26.14 -5.22 1.85
N PRO A 168 -26.42 -5.85 3.01
CA PRO A 168 -26.35 -5.14 4.30
C PRO A 168 -24.96 -4.55 4.56
N VAL A 169 -23.90 -5.33 4.30
CA VAL A 169 -22.50 -4.89 4.43
C VAL A 169 -22.18 -3.76 3.44
N ALA A 170 -22.67 -3.86 2.20
CA ALA A 170 -22.51 -2.81 1.20
C ALA A 170 -23.19 -1.49 1.62
N CYS A 171 -24.37 -1.55 2.23
CA CYS A 171 -25.07 -0.35 2.70
C CYS A 171 -24.32 0.36 3.83
N GLU A 172 -23.81 -0.39 4.81
CA GLU A 172 -22.99 0.16 5.88
C GLU A 172 -21.68 0.76 5.33
N LEU A 173 -21.02 0.06 4.41
CA LEU A 173 -19.78 0.56 3.79
C LEU A 173 -20.02 1.82 2.93
N LEU A 174 -21.11 1.88 2.16
CA LEU A 174 -21.51 3.08 1.41
C LEU A 174 -21.72 4.28 2.34
N ASN A 175 -22.47 4.09 3.43
CA ASN A 175 -22.69 5.12 4.45
C ASN A 175 -21.37 5.55 5.11
N LEU A 176 -20.46 4.60 5.36
CA LEU A 176 -19.16 4.87 5.97
C LEU A 176 -18.23 5.72 5.08
N VAL A 177 -18.13 5.40 3.78
CA VAL A 177 -17.12 6.02 2.89
C VAL A 177 -17.66 7.16 2.01
N LEU A 178 -18.94 7.14 1.63
CA LEU A 178 -19.59 8.19 0.82
C LEU A 178 -20.58 9.05 1.61
N GLY A 179 -21.08 8.58 2.76
CA GLY A 179 -22.20 9.22 3.47
C GLY A 179 -21.97 10.64 3.99
N LEU A 180 -20.70 11.07 4.13
CA LEU A 180 -20.36 12.47 4.47
C LEU A 180 -20.41 13.43 3.28
N GLN A 181 -20.21 12.94 2.05
CA GLN A 181 -20.14 13.77 0.83
C GLN A 181 -21.41 13.68 -0.02
N PHE A 182 -21.99 12.48 -0.11
CA PHE A 182 -23.07 12.15 -1.04
C PHE A 182 -24.31 11.63 -0.32
N ARG A 183 -24.66 12.24 0.83
CA ARG A 183 -25.71 11.73 1.73
C ARG A 183 -27.04 11.45 1.01
N PRO A 184 -27.60 12.36 0.17
CA PRO A 184 -28.85 12.08 -0.54
C PRO A 184 -28.76 10.92 -1.53
N GLN A 185 -27.62 10.75 -2.20
CA GLN A 185 -27.36 9.64 -3.12
C GLN A 185 -27.26 8.32 -2.36
N VAL A 186 -26.49 8.29 -1.28
CA VAL A 186 -26.25 7.10 -0.44
C VAL A 186 -27.53 6.63 0.25
N ASP A 187 -28.35 7.54 0.80
CA ASP A 187 -29.63 7.17 1.43
C ASP A 187 -30.60 6.58 0.39
N LYS A 188 -30.72 7.18 -0.81
CA LYS A 188 -31.55 6.65 -1.92
C LYS A 188 -31.06 5.28 -2.42
N LEU A 189 -29.75 5.14 -2.65
CA LEU A 189 -29.14 3.89 -3.12
C LEU A 189 -29.29 2.77 -2.09
N SER A 190 -29.02 3.05 -0.81
CA SER A 190 -29.16 2.08 0.27
C SER A 190 -30.61 1.63 0.44
N ASN A 191 -31.58 2.53 0.28
CA ASN A 191 -33.00 2.18 0.27
C ASN A 191 -33.33 1.27 -0.92
N TYR A 192 -32.92 1.62 -2.14
CA TYR A 192 -33.12 0.76 -3.33
C TYR A 192 -32.54 -0.64 -3.12
N LEU A 193 -31.29 -0.74 -2.66
CA LEU A 193 -30.61 -2.02 -2.43
C LEU A 193 -31.33 -2.89 -1.40
N LYS A 194 -31.94 -2.30 -0.37
CA LYS A 194 -32.74 -2.98 0.67
C LYS A 194 -34.11 -3.47 0.18
N TYR A 195 -34.69 -2.85 -0.87
CA TYR A 195 -36.00 -3.23 -1.41
C TYR A 195 -35.95 -4.15 -2.63
N GLN A 196 -34.90 -4.06 -3.46
CA GLN A 196 -34.74 -4.98 -4.59
C GLN A 196 -34.47 -6.42 -4.12
N ASN A 197 -34.80 -7.41 -4.94
CA ASN A 197 -34.65 -8.84 -4.60
C ASN A 197 -33.96 -9.65 -5.71
N ASP A 198 -33.51 -9.00 -6.79
CA ASP A 198 -32.93 -9.65 -7.97
C ASP A 198 -31.53 -10.21 -7.69
N TYR A 199 -30.80 -9.58 -6.77
CA TYR A 199 -29.50 -10.02 -6.28
C TYR A 199 -29.35 -9.75 -4.78
N LYS A 200 -28.44 -10.48 -4.12
CA LYS A 200 -28.17 -10.37 -2.68
C LYS A 200 -26.76 -9.88 -2.33
N VAL A 201 -25.92 -9.71 -3.35
CA VAL A 201 -24.50 -9.37 -3.21
C VAL A 201 -24.09 -8.30 -4.21
N ILE A 202 -23.10 -7.48 -3.84
CA ILE A 202 -22.51 -6.42 -4.64
C ILE A 202 -21.09 -6.83 -5.04
N ASN A 203 -20.76 -6.77 -6.32
CA ASN A 203 -19.40 -6.97 -6.84
C ASN A 203 -18.63 -5.65 -6.98
N MET A 204 -17.33 -5.72 -7.26
CA MET A 204 -16.46 -4.54 -7.42
C MET A 204 -16.90 -3.58 -8.56
N ASP A 205 -17.48 -4.09 -9.64
CA ASP A 205 -17.91 -3.26 -10.77
C ASP A 205 -19.14 -2.42 -10.40
N GLN A 206 -20.13 -3.05 -9.75
CA GLN A 206 -21.30 -2.36 -9.18
C GLN A 206 -20.86 -1.32 -8.13
N TRP A 207 -19.94 -1.69 -7.24
CA TRP A 207 -19.35 -0.78 -6.25
C TRP A 207 -18.72 0.46 -6.90
N MET A 208 -17.89 0.28 -7.93
CA MET A 208 -17.30 1.38 -8.69
C MET A 208 -18.35 2.20 -9.45
N GLY A 209 -19.42 1.56 -9.93
CA GLY A 209 -20.58 2.22 -10.52
C GLY A 209 -21.27 3.19 -9.56
N PHE A 210 -21.39 2.84 -8.27
CA PHE A 210 -21.99 3.71 -7.26
C PHE A 210 -21.20 5.01 -7.02
N MET A 211 -19.85 4.94 -7.03
CA MET A 211 -19.03 6.15 -6.95
C MET A 211 -19.17 7.02 -8.21
N ARG A 212 -19.26 6.43 -9.41
CA ARG A 212 -19.52 7.21 -10.64
C ARG A 212 -20.88 7.91 -10.59
N PHE A 213 -21.93 7.17 -10.23
CA PHE A 213 -23.27 7.70 -10.01
C PHE A 213 -23.28 8.89 -9.03
N CYS A 214 -22.56 8.80 -7.92
CA CYS A 214 -22.48 9.89 -6.95
C CYS A 214 -21.80 11.16 -7.49
N ASN A 215 -20.83 11.03 -8.40
CA ASN A 215 -20.14 12.16 -9.02
C ASN A 215 -20.91 12.77 -10.21
N GLU A 216 -21.74 11.98 -10.89
CA GLU A 216 -22.49 12.42 -12.08
C GLU A 216 -23.91 12.93 -11.75
N VAL A 217 -24.55 12.39 -10.70
CA VAL A 217 -25.95 12.67 -10.37
C VAL A 217 -26.06 13.60 -9.16
N MET A 218 -26.40 14.85 -9.44
CA MET A 218 -26.82 15.84 -8.46
C MET A 218 -28.32 15.71 -8.17
N PHE A 219 -28.73 16.01 -6.93
CA PHE A 219 -30.11 15.96 -6.45
C PHE A 219 -30.52 17.26 -5.77
#